data_AF-A0A9D2R6P7-F1
#
_entry.id   AF-A0A9D2R6P7-F1
#
_cell.length_a   1.000
_cell.length_b   1.000
_cell.length_c   1.000
_cell.angle_alpha   90.00
_cell.angle_beta   90.00
_cell.angle_gamma   90.00
#
_symmetry.space_group_name_H-M   'P 1'
#
loop_
_entity.id
_entity.type
_entity.pdbx_description
1 polymer ?
#
loop_
_entity_poly.entity_id
_entity_poly.type
_entity_poly.pdbx_seq_one_letter_code
_entity_poly.pdbx_strand_id
1 'polypeptide(L)'
;MIVDERIVTFINSLDTKNSEILETVEREALASSVPIIRREMQSFLKTLLLIKKPMRILEVGTAVGFSALLMSEYAPEGCRITTIENYEKRIPIARGNFRRAGKEEQIALIEGDAAEVMKKLEGPFDFIFMDAAKGQYIHYLPEALRLLPEGGVLVSDNVMQDGEVIESRFAVERRNRTIHARMREYLYELKHNDALVTSIIPLGDGVAVSVKRVPEAGRGARQSKRSEPAECGAAAEKRKGQEAENGKTS
;
A
#
# COMPACT_ATOMS: atom_id res chain seq x y z
N MET A 1 -6.13 6.69 10.86
CA MET A 1 -5.94 5.29 11.31
C MET A 1 -7.25 4.61 11.62
N ILE A 2 -7.47 3.46 10.98
CA ILE A 2 -8.68 2.63 11.12
C ILE A 2 -8.55 1.55 12.22
N VAL A 3 -7.45 1.59 12.98
CA VAL A 3 -7.07 0.62 14.02
C VAL A 3 -6.94 1.29 15.38
N ASP A 4 -7.19 0.55 16.47
CA ASP A 4 -7.06 1.06 17.86
C ASP A 4 -5.59 1.41 18.16
N GLU A 5 -5.36 2.67 18.54
CA GLU A 5 -4.03 3.23 18.77
C GLU A 5 -3.26 2.51 19.89
N ARG A 6 -3.94 1.98 20.92
CA ARG A 6 -3.30 1.25 22.01
C ARG A 6 -2.80 -0.11 21.54
N ILE A 7 -3.55 -0.76 20.65
CA ILE A 7 -3.12 -2.02 20.02
C ILE A 7 -1.88 -1.76 19.16
N VAL A 8 -1.90 -0.72 18.32
CA VAL A 8 -0.75 -0.34 17.48
C VAL A 8 0.47 -0.01 18.33
N THR A 9 0.29 0.80 19.38
CA THR A 9 1.37 1.17 20.30
C THR A 9 1.98 -0.05 20.99
N PHE A 10 1.13 -0.99 21.45
CA PHE A 10 1.59 -2.24 22.05
C PHE A 10 2.40 -3.08 21.06
N ILE A 11 1.90 -3.28 19.84
CA ILE A 11 2.60 -4.04 18.79
C ILE A 11 3.96 -3.39 18.48
N ASN A 12 3.97 -2.08 18.24
CA ASN A 12 5.19 -1.34 17.91
C ASN A 12 6.21 -1.34 19.06
N SER A 13 5.77 -1.50 20.32
CA SER A 13 6.68 -1.65 21.47
C SER A 13 7.45 -2.97 21.48
N LEU A 14 6.98 -3.98 20.73
CA LEU A 14 7.62 -5.28 20.59
C LEU A 14 8.60 -5.33 19.40
N ASP A 15 8.61 -4.32 18.53
CA ASP A 15 9.47 -4.28 17.36
C ASP A 15 10.94 -4.07 17.73
N THR A 16 11.82 -4.76 17.00
CA THR A 16 13.26 -4.51 17.04
C THR A 16 13.64 -3.37 16.11
N LYS A 17 14.75 -2.68 16.43
CA LYS A 17 15.28 -1.60 15.58
C LYS A 17 15.67 -2.10 14.19
N ASN A 18 15.58 -1.20 13.21
CA ASN A 18 16.15 -1.40 11.88
C ASN A 18 17.67 -1.23 11.90
N SER A 19 18.31 -1.39 10.73
CA SER A 19 19.71 -1.01 10.53
C SER A 19 19.95 0.46 10.89
N GLU A 20 21.19 0.82 11.26
CA GLU A 20 21.54 2.18 11.63
C GLU A 20 21.24 3.20 10.52
N ILE A 21 21.42 2.79 9.25
CA ILE A 21 21.12 3.63 8.10
C ILE A 21 19.61 3.88 7.97
N LEU A 22 18.77 2.85 8.12
CA LEU A 22 17.31 3.01 8.08
C LEU A 22 16.82 3.88 9.24
N GLU A 23 17.29 3.66 10.47
CA GLU A 23 16.92 4.48 11.64
C GLU A 23 17.33 5.95 11.45
N THR A 24 18.47 6.19 10.78
CA THR A 24 18.93 7.55 10.45
C THR A 24 18.02 8.20 9.41
N VAL A 25 17.72 7.50 8.31
CA VAL A 25 16.83 8.00 7.26
C VAL A 25 15.43 8.24 7.79
N GLU A 26 14.90 7.35 8.64
CA GLU A 26 13.61 7.54 9.33
C GLU A 26 13.59 8.83 10.15
N ARG A 27 14.62 9.05 10.97
CA ARG A 27 14.73 10.27 11.79
C ARG A 27 14.80 11.54 10.96
N GLU A 28 15.60 11.55 9.90
CA GLU A 28 15.74 12.68 8.97
C GLU A 28 14.43 12.97 8.22
N ALA A 29 13.71 11.92 7.80
CA ALA A 29 12.42 12.01 7.14
C ALA A 29 11.38 12.63 8.09
N LEU A 30 11.28 12.14 9.33
CA LEU A 30 10.38 12.67 10.35
C LEU A 30 10.70 14.13 10.68
N ALA A 31 11.98 14.47 10.87
CA ALA A 31 12.41 15.86 11.13
C ALA A 31 12.05 16.81 9.97
N SER A 32 12.04 16.29 8.74
CA SER A 32 11.68 17.04 7.53
C SER A 32 10.21 16.89 7.12
N SER A 33 9.37 16.30 7.99
CA SER A 33 7.94 16.06 7.76
C SER A 33 7.66 15.33 6.43
N VAL A 34 8.53 14.38 6.06
CA VAL A 34 8.32 13.51 4.91
C VAL A 34 7.58 12.26 5.38
N PRO A 35 6.43 11.93 4.77
CA PRO A 35 5.78 10.66 5.08
C PRO A 35 6.67 9.49 4.62
N ILE A 36 6.76 8.47 5.47
CA ILE A 36 7.36 7.17 5.20
C ILE A 36 6.41 6.08 5.72
N ILE A 37 6.59 4.84 5.25
CA ILE A 37 5.81 3.71 5.75
C ILE A 37 5.92 3.56 7.28
N ARG A 38 4.78 3.34 7.93
CA ARG A 38 4.67 3.18 9.40
C ARG A 38 5.37 1.92 9.88
N ARG A 39 5.74 1.86 11.18
CA ARG A 39 6.49 0.72 11.76
C ARG A 39 5.79 -0.62 11.56
N GLU A 40 4.48 -0.67 11.79
CA GLU A 40 3.68 -1.87 11.58
C GLU A 40 3.68 -2.32 10.10
N MET A 41 3.71 -1.37 9.15
CA MET A 41 3.85 -1.67 7.72
C MET A 41 5.26 -2.14 7.37
N GLN A 42 6.30 -1.58 8.01
CA GLN A 42 7.68 -2.06 7.85
C GLN A 42 7.79 -3.53 8.26
N SER A 43 7.32 -3.89 9.46
CA SER A 43 7.35 -5.28 9.97
C SER A 43 6.56 -6.25 9.08
N PHE A 44 5.41 -5.80 8.57
CA PHE A 44 4.64 -6.58 7.59
C PHE A 44 5.39 -6.78 6.27
N LEU A 45 5.97 -5.71 5.71
CA LEU A 45 6.70 -5.76 4.44
C LEU A 45 7.93 -6.68 4.53
N LYS A 46 8.71 -6.57 5.62
CA LYS A 46 9.84 -7.47 5.90
C LYS A 46 9.43 -8.95 5.85
N THR A 47 8.36 -9.28 6.57
CA THR A 47 7.83 -10.64 6.63
C THR A 47 7.40 -11.13 5.25
N LEU A 48 6.71 -10.29 4.49
CA LEU A 48 6.22 -10.63 3.16
C LEU A 48 7.37 -10.84 2.15
N LEU A 49 8.44 -10.05 2.22
CA LEU A 49 9.64 -10.23 1.40
C LEU A 49 10.36 -11.55 1.69
N LEU A 50 10.46 -11.94 2.96
CA LEU A 50 11.07 -13.21 3.36
C LEU A 50 10.25 -14.43 2.93
N ILE A 51 8.92 -14.28 2.87
CA ILE A 51 8.01 -15.30 2.32
C ILE A 51 8.13 -15.37 0.80
N LYS A 52 8.02 -14.23 0.10
CA LYS A 52 7.92 -14.17 -1.37
C LYS A 52 9.25 -14.33 -2.08
N LYS A 53 10.35 -13.87 -1.46
CA LYS A 53 11.71 -13.86 -2.01
C LYS A 53 11.79 -13.32 -3.46
N PRO A 54 11.31 -12.08 -3.71
CA PRO A 54 11.30 -11.52 -5.07
C PRO A 54 12.72 -11.22 -5.56
N MET A 55 12.97 -11.38 -6.87
CA MET A 55 14.24 -11.00 -7.52
C MET A 55 14.14 -9.68 -8.28
N ARG A 56 12.92 -9.27 -8.66
CA ARG A 56 12.64 -7.96 -9.26
C ARG A 56 11.48 -7.28 -8.54
N ILE A 57 11.75 -6.13 -7.93
CA ILE A 57 10.75 -5.30 -7.24
C ILE A 57 10.50 -4.02 -8.03
N LEU A 58 9.24 -3.64 -8.22
CA LEU A 58 8.86 -2.30 -8.65
C LEU A 58 8.20 -1.55 -7.49
N GLU A 59 8.69 -0.36 -7.18
CA GLU A 59 8.08 0.57 -6.24
C GLU A 59 7.49 1.77 -6.99
N VAL A 60 6.24 2.10 -6.68
CA VAL A 60 5.55 3.28 -7.19
C VAL A 60 5.40 4.26 -6.03
N GLY A 61 6.27 5.27 -5.99
CA GLY A 61 6.41 6.23 -4.89
C GLY A 61 7.67 5.98 -4.07
N THR A 62 8.77 6.68 -4.38
CA THR A 62 10.05 6.52 -3.64
C THR A 62 10.12 7.38 -2.38
N ALA A 63 9.53 8.58 -2.38
CA ALA A 63 9.78 9.63 -1.41
C ALA A 63 11.29 9.84 -1.17
N VAL A 64 11.76 9.68 0.06
CA VAL A 64 13.19 9.79 0.43
C VAL A 64 13.92 8.45 0.37
N GLY A 65 13.33 7.41 -0.21
CA GLY A 65 13.93 6.11 -0.45
C GLY A 65 13.88 5.13 0.72
N PHE A 66 13.13 5.43 1.78
CA PHE A 66 13.10 4.60 2.99
C PHE A 66 12.56 3.18 2.72
N SER A 67 11.41 3.05 2.06
CA SER A 67 10.81 1.76 1.72
C SER A 67 11.66 0.96 0.73
N ALA A 68 12.24 1.60 -0.29
CA ALA A 68 13.20 0.96 -1.19
C ALA A 68 14.43 0.40 -0.45
N LEU A 69 15.01 1.16 0.48
CA LEU A 69 16.12 0.70 1.31
C LEU A 69 15.70 -0.48 2.19
N LEU A 70 14.54 -0.39 2.84
CA LEU A 70 14.00 -1.47 3.65
C LEU A 70 13.83 -2.75 2.81
N MET A 71 13.22 -2.63 1.63
CA MET A 71 13.06 -3.77 0.73
C MET A 71 14.41 -4.36 0.31
N SER A 72 15.44 -3.52 0.10
CA SER A 72 16.78 -3.97 -0.30
C SER A 72 17.53 -4.77 0.77
N GLU A 73 17.18 -4.59 2.06
CA GLU A 73 17.78 -5.33 3.18
C GLU A 73 17.14 -6.71 3.41
N TYR A 74 15.87 -6.88 3.04
CA TYR A 74 15.11 -8.11 3.31
C TYR A 74 14.77 -8.93 2.06
N ALA A 75 14.98 -8.37 0.86
CA ALA A 75 14.93 -9.13 -0.37
C ALA A 75 16.17 -10.06 -0.51
N PRO A 76 16.06 -11.16 -1.27
CA PRO A 76 17.19 -12.04 -1.56
C PRO A 76 18.39 -11.33 -2.16
N GLU A 77 19.58 -11.89 -1.94
CA GLU A 77 20.80 -11.45 -2.61
C GLU A 77 20.62 -11.46 -4.13
N GLY A 78 21.07 -10.40 -4.80
CA GLY A 78 20.89 -10.21 -6.24
C GLY A 78 19.54 -9.62 -6.67
N CYS A 79 18.58 -9.41 -5.75
CA CYS A 79 17.33 -8.73 -6.06
C CYS A 79 17.57 -7.30 -6.56
N ARG A 80 16.91 -6.91 -7.66
CA ARG A 80 16.93 -5.54 -8.21
C ARG A 80 15.63 -4.82 -7.88
N ILE A 81 15.75 -3.56 -7.46
CA ILE A 81 14.61 -2.70 -7.14
C ILE A 81 14.59 -1.56 -8.14
N THR A 82 13.45 -1.37 -8.81
CA THR A 82 13.15 -0.17 -9.58
C THR A 82 12.15 0.66 -8.81
N THR A 83 12.42 1.94 -8.59
CA THR A 83 11.51 2.83 -7.86
C THR A 83 11.24 4.10 -8.67
N ILE A 84 10.02 4.62 -8.60
CA ILE A 84 9.57 5.79 -9.38
C ILE A 84 9.22 6.96 -8.44
N GLU A 85 9.77 8.13 -8.74
CA GLU A 85 9.50 9.38 -8.04
C GLU A 85 9.35 10.54 -9.02
N ASN A 86 8.38 11.43 -8.78
CA ASN A 86 8.14 12.60 -9.63
C ASN A 86 8.42 13.93 -8.91
N TYR A 87 8.59 13.93 -7.59
CA TYR A 87 8.87 15.14 -6.82
C TYR A 87 10.36 15.45 -6.82
N GLU A 88 10.75 16.45 -7.62
CA GLU A 88 12.13 16.89 -7.84
C GLU A 88 12.94 17.11 -6.56
N LYS A 89 12.31 17.55 -5.47
CA LYS A 89 13.02 17.77 -4.19
C LYS A 89 13.32 16.48 -3.41
N ARG A 90 12.60 15.38 -3.68
CA ARG A 90 12.77 14.07 -3.03
C ARG A 90 13.84 13.23 -3.70
N ILE A 91 13.91 13.30 -5.02
CA ILE A 91 14.87 12.58 -5.86
C ILE A 91 16.33 12.67 -5.37
N PRO A 92 16.93 13.87 -5.16
CA PRO A 92 18.33 13.96 -4.74
C PRO A 92 18.55 13.40 -3.32
N ILE A 93 17.55 13.52 -2.45
CA ILE A 93 17.59 12.97 -1.08
C ILE A 93 17.58 11.44 -1.15
N ALA A 94 16.67 10.85 -1.92
CA ALA A 94 16.59 9.40 -2.12
C ALA A 94 17.90 8.85 -2.71
N ARG A 95 18.44 9.46 -3.77
CA ARG A 95 19.74 9.08 -4.34
C ARG A 95 20.87 9.19 -3.32
N GLY A 96 20.89 10.25 -2.51
CA GLY A 96 21.84 10.41 -1.41
C GLY A 96 21.76 9.30 -0.37
N ASN A 97 20.54 8.89 0.00
CA ASN A 97 20.30 7.79 0.93
C ASN A 97 20.74 6.44 0.35
N PHE A 98 20.48 6.18 -0.94
CA PHE A 98 20.96 4.97 -1.60
C PHE A 98 22.48 4.89 -1.63
N ARG A 99 23.17 6.01 -1.86
CA ARG A 99 24.64 6.08 -1.78
C ARG A 99 25.16 5.80 -0.39
N ARG A 100 24.60 6.46 0.63
CA ARG A 100 24.97 6.26 2.05
C ARG A 100 24.79 4.81 2.48
N ALA A 101 23.79 4.13 1.95
CA ALA A 101 23.51 2.72 2.22
C ALA A 101 24.35 1.73 1.37
N GLY A 102 25.11 2.22 0.38
CA GLY A 102 25.83 1.36 -0.57
C GLY A 102 24.90 0.55 -1.50
N LYS A 103 23.70 1.06 -1.79
CA LYS A 103 22.64 0.37 -2.53
C LYS A 103 22.40 0.92 -3.94
N GLU A 104 23.26 1.81 -4.45
CA GLU A 104 23.11 2.44 -5.79
C GLU A 104 23.07 1.43 -6.93
N GLU A 105 23.77 0.29 -6.82
CA GLU A 105 23.68 -0.77 -7.83
C GLU A 105 22.38 -1.57 -7.72
N GLN A 106 21.85 -1.75 -6.50
CA GLN A 106 20.67 -2.57 -6.26
C GLN A 106 19.36 -1.83 -6.57
N ILE A 107 19.33 -0.51 -6.32
CA ILE A 107 18.13 0.33 -6.40
C ILE A 107 18.29 1.35 -7.54
N ALA A 108 17.46 1.21 -8.57
CA ALA A 108 17.37 2.14 -9.68
C ALA A 108 16.17 3.10 -9.51
N LEU A 109 16.45 4.39 -9.29
CA LEU A 109 15.43 5.44 -9.25
C LEU A 109 15.18 6.01 -10.65
N ILE A 110 13.93 5.90 -11.12
CA ILE A 110 13.43 6.51 -12.34
C ILE A 110 12.65 7.77 -11.99
N GLU A 111 13.05 8.88 -12.59
CA GLU A 111 12.42 10.18 -12.38
C GLU A 111 11.29 10.36 -13.38
N GLY A 112 10.07 10.63 -12.90
CA GLY A 112 8.94 10.92 -13.77
C GLY A 112 7.58 10.47 -13.20
N ASP A 113 6.53 10.83 -13.92
CA ASP A 113 5.17 10.41 -13.60
C ASP A 113 5.02 8.89 -13.71
N ALA A 114 4.50 8.26 -12.66
CA ALA A 114 4.38 6.81 -12.61
C ALA A 114 3.49 6.22 -13.71
N ALA A 115 2.40 6.90 -14.11
CA ALA A 115 1.53 6.40 -15.18
C ALA A 115 2.27 6.33 -16.51
N GLU A 116 3.16 7.29 -16.77
CA GLU A 116 3.95 7.35 -18.00
C GLU A 116 5.19 6.45 -17.95
N VAL A 117 5.85 6.37 -16.80
CA VAL A 117 7.01 5.49 -16.62
C VAL A 117 6.60 4.03 -16.71
N MET A 118 5.53 3.61 -16.01
CA MET A 118 5.09 2.21 -15.98
C MET A 118 4.78 1.66 -17.39
N LYS A 119 4.18 2.46 -18.27
CA LYS A 119 3.92 2.08 -19.68
C LYS A 119 5.18 1.71 -20.47
N LYS A 120 6.32 2.31 -20.11
CA LYS A 120 7.61 2.10 -20.78
C LYS A 120 8.43 0.97 -20.16
N LEU A 121 8.03 0.47 -19.00
CA LEU A 121 8.72 -0.62 -18.32
C LEU A 121 8.42 -1.97 -18.97
N GLU A 122 9.46 -2.80 -19.01
CA GLU A 122 9.39 -4.21 -19.39
C GLU A 122 9.53 -5.09 -18.14
N GLY A 123 8.53 -5.95 -17.94
CA GLY A 123 8.49 -6.89 -16.82
C GLY A 123 9.32 -8.17 -17.05
N PRO A 124 9.06 -9.25 -16.28
CA PRO A 124 8.19 -9.28 -15.12
C PRO A 124 8.86 -8.67 -13.87
N PHE A 125 8.05 -8.08 -12.99
CA PHE A 125 8.42 -7.77 -11.60
C PHE A 125 7.70 -8.77 -10.68
N ASP A 126 8.44 -9.46 -9.81
CA ASP A 126 7.88 -10.48 -8.92
C ASP A 126 7.03 -9.88 -7.79
N PHE A 127 7.28 -8.62 -7.50
CA PHE A 127 6.67 -7.86 -6.43
C PHE A 127 6.52 -6.39 -6.86
N ILE A 128 5.33 -5.84 -6.68
CA ILE A 128 5.06 -4.41 -6.89
C ILE A 128 4.56 -3.82 -5.57
N PHE A 129 5.21 -2.77 -5.09
CA PHE A 129 4.77 -1.97 -3.95
C PHE A 129 4.25 -0.62 -4.43
N MET A 130 2.98 -0.33 -4.15
CA MET A 130 2.34 0.94 -4.47
C MET A 130 2.13 1.76 -3.20
N ASP A 131 2.83 2.88 -3.10
CA ASP A 131 2.69 3.88 -2.04
C ASP A 131 2.81 5.30 -2.63
N ALA A 132 1.92 5.57 -3.59
CA ALA A 132 1.86 6.85 -4.30
C ALA A 132 0.57 7.62 -4.01
N ALA A 133 0.27 8.63 -4.84
CA ALA A 133 -1.00 9.36 -4.77
C ALA A 133 -2.21 8.42 -4.94
N LYS A 134 -2.96 8.21 -3.85
CA LYS A 134 -4.07 7.23 -3.73
C LYS A 134 -5.06 7.30 -4.90
N GLY A 135 -5.45 8.50 -5.31
CA GLY A 135 -6.39 8.71 -6.42
C GLY A 135 -5.89 8.28 -7.81
N GLN A 136 -4.66 7.78 -7.94
CA GLN A 136 -4.08 7.25 -9.18
C GLN A 136 -4.00 5.72 -9.20
N TYR A 137 -4.29 5.02 -8.11
CA TYR A 137 -4.08 3.57 -8.01
C TYR A 137 -4.85 2.79 -9.07
N ILE A 138 -6.10 3.20 -9.34
CA ILE A 138 -6.93 2.62 -10.41
C ILE A 138 -6.30 2.77 -11.80
N HIS A 139 -5.53 3.83 -12.04
CA HIS A 139 -4.85 4.07 -13.32
C HIS A 139 -3.54 3.30 -13.43
N TYR A 140 -2.90 2.97 -12.30
CA TYR A 140 -1.69 2.13 -12.27
C TYR A 140 -2.01 0.63 -12.36
N LEU A 141 -3.21 0.21 -11.94
CA LEU A 141 -3.59 -1.21 -11.88
C LEU A 141 -3.40 -1.98 -13.21
N PRO A 142 -3.80 -1.45 -14.39
CA PRO A 142 -3.60 -2.17 -15.65
C PRO A 142 -2.12 -2.44 -15.94
N GLU A 143 -1.26 -1.45 -15.70
CA GLU A 143 0.18 -1.59 -15.90
C GLU A 143 0.82 -2.50 -14.85
N ALA A 144 0.38 -2.42 -13.58
CA ALA A 144 0.83 -3.33 -12.54
C ALA A 144 0.50 -4.78 -12.90
N LEU A 145 -0.72 -5.05 -13.38
CA LEU A 145 -1.12 -6.38 -13.85
C LEU A 145 -0.32 -6.82 -15.07
N ARG A 146 -0.01 -5.92 -16.02
CA ARG A 146 0.85 -6.24 -17.18
C ARG A 146 2.26 -6.62 -16.74
N LEU A 147 2.80 -5.91 -15.76
CA LEU A 147 4.18 -6.04 -15.27
C LEU A 147 4.37 -7.20 -14.30
N LEU A 148 3.31 -7.71 -13.67
CA LEU A 148 3.36 -8.89 -12.80
C LEU A 148 3.33 -10.20 -13.61
N PRO A 149 4.16 -11.21 -13.28
CA PRO A 149 3.97 -12.57 -13.76
C PRO A 149 2.83 -13.25 -12.97
N GLU A 150 2.42 -14.44 -13.40
CA GLU A 150 1.63 -15.33 -12.53
C GLU A 150 2.41 -15.62 -11.23
N GLY A 151 1.72 -15.61 -10.09
CA GLY A 151 2.31 -15.70 -8.75
C GLY A 151 2.98 -14.42 -8.26
N GLY A 152 3.04 -13.37 -9.09
CA GLY A 152 3.52 -12.05 -8.69
C GLY A 152 2.62 -11.41 -7.63
N VAL A 153 3.21 -10.61 -6.74
CA VAL A 153 2.50 -9.97 -5.63
C VAL A 153 2.39 -8.47 -5.84
N LEU A 154 1.17 -7.95 -5.76
CA LEU A 154 0.89 -6.52 -5.67
C LEU A 154 0.56 -6.17 -4.21
N VAL A 155 1.31 -5.24 -3.63
CA VAL A 155 1.00 -4.64 -2.34
C VAL A 155 0.68 -3.18 -2.56
N SER A 156 -0.46 -2.75 -2.03
CA SER A 156 -0.91 -1.36 -2.11
C SER A 156 -1.17 -0.89 -0.69
N ASP A 157 -0.38 0.08 -0.24
CA ASP A 157 -0.54 0.64 1.09
C ASP A 157 -1.72 1.62 1.09
N ASN A 158 -2.19 1.98 2.28
CA ASN A 158 -2.95 3.18 2.52
C ASN A 158 -4.35 3.20 1.87
N VAL A 159 -4.89 2.01 1.58
CA VAL A 159 -6.06 1.83 0.71
C VAL A 159 -7.39 2.24 1.34
N MET A 160 -7.43 2.47 2.66
CA MET A 160 -8.65 2.87 3.37
C MET A 160 -8.75 4.38 3.58
N GLN A 161 -7.72 5.16 3.20
CA GLN A 161 -7.71 6.64 3.24
C GLN A 161 -8.26 7.20 4.57
N ASP A 162 -7.64 6.84 5.69
CA ASP A 162 -8.09 7.24 7.05
C ASP A 162 -9.54 6.87 7.41
N GLY A 163 -10.12 5.90 6.71
CA GLY A 163 -11.50 5.49 6.88
C GLY A 163 -12.48 6.28 6.01
N GLU A 164 -12.07 7.31 5.28
CA GLU A 164 -13.00 8.05 4.40
C GLU A 164 -13.67 7.12 3.37
N VAL A 165 -12.99 6.05 2.94
CA VAL A 165 -13.51 5.08 1.95
C VAL A 165 -14.80 4.39 2.41
N ILE A 166 -14.95 4.14 3.72
CA ILE A 166 -16.15 3.48 4.28
C ILE A 166 -17.31 4.43 4.49
N GLU A 167 -17.04 5.75 4.52
CA GLU A 167 -18.07 6.77 4.68
C GLU A 167 -18.98 6.87 3.46
N SER A 168 -20.24 7.25 3.72
CA SER A 168 -21.14 7.61 2.64
C SER A 168 -20.59 8.82 1.89
N ARG A 169 -20.80 8.86 0.56
CA ARG A 169 -20.38 9.97 -0.30
C ARG A 169 -20.88 11.33 0.21
N PHE A 170 -22.01 11.36 0.91
CA PHE A 170 -22.60 12.58 1.47
C PHE A 170 -21.82 13.14 2.67
N ALA A 171 -21.12 12.30 3.42
CA ALA A 171 -20.26 12.68 4.55
C ALA A 171 -18.85 13.13 4.12
N VAL A 172 -18.45 12.81 2.88
CA VAL A 172 -17.13 13.18 2.33
C VAL A 172 -17.13 14.61 1.80
N GLU A 173 -16.13 15.39 2.23
CA GLU A 173 -15.87 16.75 1.73
C GLU A 173 -15.77 16.78 0.20
N ARG A 174 -16.35 17.80 -0.43
CA ARG A 174 -16.42 17.88 -1.91
C ARG A 174 -15.06 17.71 -2.60
N ARG A 175 -13.99 18.25 -2.03
CA ARG A 175 -12.62 18.14 -2.56
C ARG A 175 -12.07 16.70 -2.55
N ASN A 176 -12.52 15.83 -1.64
CA ASN A 176 -12.02 14.47 -1.47
C ASN A 176 -12.86 13.42 -2.22
N ARG A 177 -14.05 13.79 -2.73
CA ARG A 177 -15.01 12.89 -3.39
C ARG A 177 -14.47 12.12 -4.60
N THR A 178 -13.52 12.70 -5.34
CA THR A 178 -12.91 12.02 -6.49
C THR A 178 -11.98 10.91 -6.03
N ILE A 179 -11.14 11.18 -5.03
CA ILE A 179 -10.21 10.19 -4.46
C ILE A 179 -11.03 9.07 -3.80
N HIS A 180 -12.07 9.43 -3.03
CA HIS A 180 -13.01 8.48 -2.44
C HIS A 180 -13.61 7.50 -3.45
N ALA A 181 -14.17 8.03 -4.55
CA ALA A 181 -14.77 7.20 -5.59
C ALA A 181 -13.75 6.26 -6.25
N ARG A 182 -12.57 6.78 -6.59
CA ARG A 182 -11.50 6.01 -7.23
C ARG A 182 -10.91 4.94 -6.33
N MET A 183 -10.79 5.19 -5.03
CA MET A 183 -10.33 4.18 -4.07
C MET A 183 -11.35 3.06 -3.89
N ARG A 184 -12.65 3.37 -3.86
CA ARG A 184 -13.71 2.33 -3.84
C ARG A 184 -13.71 1.50 -5.12
N GLU A 185 -13.57 2.15 -6.27
CA GLU A 185 -13.42 1.47 -7.57
C GLU A 185 -12.19 0.56 -7.57
N TYR A 186 -11.04 1.08 -7.13
CA TYR A 186 -9.81 0.29 -7.01
C TYR A 186 -9.96 -0.95 -6.13
N LEU A 187 -10.51 -0.80 -4.92
CA LEU A 187 -10.75 -1.93 -4.03
C LEU A 187 -11.77 -2.94 -4.61
N TYR A 188 -12.79 -2.45 -5.32
CA TYR A 188 -13.75 -3.29 -6.02
C TYR A 188 -13.05 -4.11 -7.11
N GLU A 189 -12.26 -3.47 -7.96
CA GLU A 189 -11.50 -4.12 -9.03
C GLU A 189 -10.54 -5.17 -8.47
N LEU A 190 -9.79 -4.87 -7.40
CA LEU A 190 -8.92 -5.87 -6.77
C LEU A 190 -9.69 -7.12 -6.31
N LYS A 191 -10.92 -6.96 -5.80
CA LYS A 191 -11.74 -8.06 -5.28
C LYS A 191 -12.54 -8.81 -6.34
N HIS A 192 -12.83 -8.19 -7.48
CA HIS A 192 -13.70 -8.75 -8.53
C HIS A 192 -12.96 -9.07 -9.84
N ASN A 193 -11.64 -8.85 -9.89
CA ASN A 193 -10.81 -9.25 -11.00
C ASN A 193 -10.38 -10.72 -10.84
N ASP A 194 -10.82 -11.58 -11.76
CA ASP A 194 -10.51 -13.02 -11.73
C ASP A 194 -9.02 -13.35 -11.82
N ALA A 195 -8.19 -12.42 -12.33
CA ALA A 195 -6.75 -12.56 -12.38
C ALA A 195 -6.07 -12.29 -11.02
N LEU A 196 -6.82 -11.92 -9.98
CA LEU A 196 -6.30 -11.59 -8.66
C LEU A 196 -6.94 -12.45 -7.55
N VAL A 197 -6.15 -12.72 -6.52
CA VAL A 197 -6.64 -13.12 -5.20
C VAL A 197 -6.16 -12.08 -4.21
N THR A 198 -7.10 -11.28 -3.68
CA THR A 198 -6.77 -10.14 -2.83
C THR A 198 -7.24 -10.31 -1.39
N SER A 199 -6.38 -9.98 -0.44
CA SER A 199 -6.72 -9.70 0.95
C SER A 199 -6.61 -8.20 1.23
N ILE A 200 -7.55 -7.64 1.98
CA ILE A 200 -7.48 -6.26 2.50
C ILE A 200 -7.32 -6.39 4.01
N ILE A 201 -6.21 -5.87 4.53
CA ILE A 201 -5.76 -6.09 5.91
C ILE A 201 -5.87 -4.75 6.64
N PRO A 202 -6.52 -4.69 7.82
CA PRO A 202 -6.58 -3.48 8.64
C PRO A 202 -5.25 -3.27 9.38
N LEU A 203 -4.22 -2.91 8.61
CA LEU A 203 -2.89 -2.53 9.08
C LEU A 203 -2.68 -1.04 8.77
N GLY A 204 -2.40 -0.21 9.79
CA GLY A 204 -2.29 1.24 9.61
C GLY A 204 -3.56 1.86 9.02
N ASP A 205 -3.45 2.42 7.81
CA ASP A 205 -4.56 2.98 7.02
C ASP A 205 -5.08 2.00 5.95
N GLY A 206 -4.90 0.71 6.21
CA GLY A 206 -5.33 -0.42 5.41
C GLY A 206 -4.36 -0.76 4.29
N VAL A 207 -4.06 -2.04 4.10
CA VAL A 207 -3.15 -2.55 3.06
C VAL A 207 -3.87 -3.61 2.25
N ALA A 208 -3.81 -3.50 0.92
CA ALA A 208 -4.26 -4.56 0.03
C ALA A 208 -3.06 -5.39 -0.43
N VAL A 209 -3.17 -6.71 -0.32
CA VAL A 209 -2.20 -7.67 -0.85
C VAL A 209 -2.91 -8.55 -1.86
N SER A 210 -2.45 -8.52 -3.10
CA SER A 210 -3.04 -9.27 -4.21
C SER A 210 -2.00 -10.17 -4.86
N VAL A 211 -2.35 -11.42 -5.11
CA VAL A 211 -1.52 -12.35 -5.89
C VAL A 211 -2.12 -12.48 -7.28
N LYS A 212 -1.33 -12.28 -8.33
CA LYS A 212 -1.75 -12.50 -9.70
C LYS A 212 -1.82 -14.00 -9.99
N ARG A 213 -2.92 -14.46 -10.57
CA ARG A 213 -3.12 -15.85 -11.02
C ARG A 213 -3.58 -15.88 -12.47
N VAL A 214 -3.40 -17.01 -13.15
CA VAL A 214 -4.08 -17.23 -14.43
C VAL A 214 -5.59 -17.42 -14.17
N PRO A 215 -6.47 -16.68 -14.86
CA PRO A 215 -7.91 -16.92 -14.78
C PRO A 215 -8.21 -18.36 -15.25
N GLU A 216 -8.85 -19.17 -14.40
CA GLU A 216 -9.31 -20.50 -14.82
C GLU A 216 -10.34 -20.34 -15.95
N ALA A 217 -10.08 -20.96 -17.11
CA ALA A 217 -11.05 -21.03 -18.19
C ALA A 217 -12.33 -21.75 -17.69
N GLY A 218 -13.44 -21.03 -17.58
CA GLY A 218 -14.76 -21.61 -17.33
C GLY A 218 -15.49 -21.25 -16.02
N ARG A 219 -14.95 -20.37 -15.15
CA ARG A 219 -15.70 -19.89 -13.97
C ARG A 219 -16.56 -18.63 -14.19
N GLY A 220 -16.48 -18.01 -15.37
CA GLY A 220 -17.10 -16.71 -15.68
C GLY A 220 -18.63 -16.65 -15.82
N ALA A 221 -19.40 -17.58 -15.26
CA ALA A 221 -20.87 -17.58 -15.42
C ALA A 221 -21.68 -17.90 -14.17
N ARG A 222 -21.11 -17.79 -12.95
CA ARG A 222 -21.91 -17.86 -11.72
C ARG A 222 -21.65 -16.67 -10.80
N GLN A 223 -22.67 -15.82 -10.74
CA GLN A 223 -22.94 -14.75 -9.77
C GLN A 223 -22.54 -13.32 -10.15
N SER A 224 -23.14 -12.81 -11.24
CA SER A 224 -23.56 -11.41 -11.30
C SER A 224 -24.95 -11.25 -10.65
N LYS A 225 -25.05 -11.37 -9.32
CA LYS A 225 -26.17 -10.79 -8.58
C LYS A 225 -25.61 -9.78 -7.59
N ARG A 226 -25.83 -8.51 -7.96
CA ARG A 226 -25.54 -7.26 -7.28
C ARG A 226 -25.55 -7.36 -5.74
N SER A 227 -24.49 -6.84 -5.15
CA SER A 227 -24.57 -6.04 -3.92
C SER A 227 -23.62 -4.87 -4.09
N GLU A 228 -24.15 -3.64 -4.04
CA GLU A 228 -23.29 -2.46 -3.88
C GLU A 228 -22.41 -2.64 -2.62
N PRO A 229 -21.16 -2.16 -2.61
CA PRO A 229 -20.33 -2.22 -1.42
C PRO A 229 -21.06 -1.50 -0.27
N ALA A 230 -21.35 -2.26 0.80
CA ALA A 230 -22.15 -1.81 1.93
C ALA A 230 -21.68 -0.43 2.42
N GLU A 231 -22.58 0.56 2.41
CA GLU A 231 -22.38 1.80 3.16
C GLU A 231 -22.40 1.43 4.65
N CYS A 232 -21.22 1.26 5.24
CA CYS A 232 -21.08 0.92 6.65
C CYS A 232 -21.17 2.17 7.53
N GLY A 233 -22.25 2.96 7.37
CA GLY A 233 -22.46 4.20 8.12
C GLY A 233 -23.58 4.16 9.16
N ALA A 234 -24.60 3.29 8.99
CA ALA A 234 -25.82 3.39 9.81
C ALA A 234 -25.91 2.42 11.00
N ALA A 235 -25.00 1.44 11.12
CA ALA A 235 -25.12 0.38 12.13
C ALA A 235 -24.45 0.71 13.48
N ALA A 236 -23.51 1.66 13.52
CA ALA A 236 -22.75 1.97 14.74
C ALA A 236 -23.48 2.94 15.70
N GLU A 237 -24.37 3.80 15.20
CA GLU A 237 -25.10 4.75 16.05
C GLU A 237 -26.20 4.08 16.91
N LYS A 238 -26.75 2.94 16.46
CA LYS A 238 -27.79 2.24 17.23
C LYS A 238 -27.26 1.53 18.49
N ARG A 239 -25.97 1.18 18.55
CA ARG A 239 -25.38 0.55 19.74
C ARG A 239 -25.06 1.55 20.85
N LYS A 240 -24.67 2.78 20.49
CA LYS A 240 -24.41 3.84 21.49
C LYS A 240 -25.69 4.41 22.13
N GLY A 241 -26.84 4.34 21.44
CA GLY A 241 -28.13 4.74 22.01
C GLY A 241 -28.70 3.75 23.03
N GLN A 242 -28.52 2.45 22.81
CA GLN A 242 -29.07 1.40 23.71
C GLN A 242 -28.29 1.20 25.00
N GLU A 243 -26.98 1.50 25.03
CA GLU A 243 -26.18 1.45 26.27
C GLU A 243 -26.43 2.65 27.19
N ALA A 244 -26.91 3.78 26.65
CA ALA A 244 -27.25 4.97 27.45
C ALA A 244 -28.62 4.87 28.16
N GLU A 245 -29.55 4.06 27.65
CA GLU A 245 -30.87 3.83 28.28
C GLU A 245 -30.84 2.77 29.39
N ASN A 246 -29.95 1.77 29.30
CA ASN A 246 -29.86 0.69 30.29
C ASN A 246 -29.01 1.03 31.53
N GLY A 247 -28.38 2.22 31.58
CA GLY A 247 -27.54 2.66 32.70
C GLY A 247 -28.24 3.47 33.80
N LYS A 248 -29.57 3.60 33.78
CA LYS A 248 -30.34 4.41 34.75
C LYS A 248 -31.22 3.62 35.73
N THR A 249 -31.02 2.32 35.87
CA THR A 249 -31.72 1.53 36.91
C THR A 249 -30.80 0.51 37.54
N SER A 250 -30.00 0.95 38.51
CA SER A 250 -29.63 0.25 39.75
C SER A 250 -28.73 1.15 40.60
#